data_AF-A0A2E5LXA7-F1
#
_entry.id   AF-A0A2E5LXA7-F1
#
_cell.length_a   1.000
_cell.length_b   1.000
_cell.length_c   1.000
_cell.angle_alpha   90.00
_cell.angle_beta   90.00
_cell.angle_gamma   90.00
#
_symmetry.space_group_name_H-M   'P 1'
#
loop_
_entity.id
_entity.type
_entity.pdbx_description
1 polymer ?
#
loop_
_entity_poly.entity_id
_entity_poly.type
_entity_poly.pdbx_seq_one_letter_code
_entity_poly.pdbx_strand_id
1 'polypeptide(L)'
;MNFLSRRMSVQALATYKRWLAPLLALLIIGLTIVACQDELVSDGGIEIRNARAQFTTTDVGVVYFDIHNMGEAEVLVDAFAELADDTQIHEVITDGASTIMRPVESGISIAANGRVRLAAGGYHLMLLGVEKIPEVGSTFQIVLEFENSSSVSVTVQVQDFGEDTAEMHHSTSSNGEGVDHSHMDNDEMDGKHEKEHD
;
A
#
# COMPACT_ATOMS: atom_id res chain seq x y z
N MET A 1 78.60 24.77 47.44
CA MET A 1 77.99 23.76 48.33
C MET A 1 76.93 22.97 47.57
N ASN A 2 77.19 21.66 47.46
CA ASN A 2 76.26 20.51 47.46
C ASN A 2 74.89 20.63 46.79
N PHE A 3 74.73 19.93 45.66
CA PHE A 3 73.46 19.28 45.32
C PHE A 3 73.70 17.78 45.16
N LEU A 4 73.14 17.03 46.11
CA LEU A 4 73.22 15.58 46.20
C LEU A 4 72.46 14.93 45.05
N SER A 5 73.16 14.04 44.36
CA SER A 5 72.59 13.02 43.49
C SER A 5 71.77 12.03 44.32
N ARG A 6 70.46 11.96 44.07
CA ARG A 6 69.59 10.89 44.57
C ARG A 6 69.34 9.88 43.45
N ARG A 7 69.70 8.65 43.78
CA ARG A 7 69.71 7.46 42.93
C ARG A 7 68.28 7.05 42.52
N MET A 8 68.18 6.62 41.28
CA MET A 8 67.03 5.91 40.70
C MET A 8 66.66 4.68 41.55
N SER A 9 65.38 4.56 41.88
CA SER A 9 64.80 3.34 42.46
C SER A 9 63.83 2.71 41.47
N VAL A 10 64.27 1.57 40.97
CA VAL A 10 63.59 0.65 40.04
C VAL A 10 62.43 -0.01 40.77
N GLN A 11 61.25 0.63 40.83
CA GLN A 11 60.04 -0.01 41.39
C GLN A 11 58.74 0.26 40.63
N ALA A 12 58.77 0.97 39.49
CA ALA A 12 57.55 1.42 38.82
C ALA A 12 57.06 0.56 37.64
N LEU A 13 57.54 -0.67 37.47
CA LEU A 13 57.22 -1.49 36.28
C LEU A 13 56.33 -2.71 36.54
N ALA A 14 55.91 -2.98 37.78
CA ALA A 14 55.27 -4.26 38.14
C ALA A 14 53.79 -4.18 38.59
N THR A 15 53.09 -3.06 38.38
CA THR A 15 51.69 -2.90 38.82
C THR A 15 50.69 -2.58 37.71
N TYR A 16 51.14 -2.22 36.50
CA TYR A 16 50.22 -1.82 35.42
C TYR A 16 49.59 -3.00 34.66
N LYS A 17 50.14 -4.21 34.79
CA LYS A 17 49.76 -5.40 33.98
C LYS A 17 48.58 -6.22 34.55
N ARG A 18 47.92 -5.76 35.62
CA ARG A 18 46.80 -6.49 36.27
C ARG A 18 45.47 -5.72 36.31
N TRP A 19 45.44 -4.51 35.73
CA TRP A 19 44.24 -3.67 35.64
C TRP A 19 43.79 -3.37 34.19
N LEU A 20 44.47 -3.94 33.20
CA LEU A 20 44.16 -3.78 31.77
C LEU A 20 43.29 -4.92 31.18
N ALA A 21 42.88 -5.89 31.99
CA ALA A 21 42.12 -7.05 31.52
C ALA A 21 40.57 -6.90 31.55
N PRO A 22 39.92 -6.12 32.45
CA PRO A 22 38.45 -6.04 32.45
C PRO A 22 37.88 -4.93 31.58
N LEU A 23 38.69 -3.93 31.15
CA LEU A 23 38.23 -2.84 30.29
C LEU A 23 38.14 -3.22 28.80
N LEU A 24 38.78 -4.31 28.38
CA LEU A 24 38.74 -4.81 27.00
C LEU A 24 37.59 -5.82 26.76
N ALA A 25 37.08 -6.47 27.82
CA ALA A 25 36.03 -7.48 27.71
C ALA A 25 34.60 -6.88 27.68
N LEU A 26 34.42 -5.64 28.12
CA LEU A 26 33.13 -4.93 28.08
C LEU A 26 32.89 -4.19 26.75
N LEU A 27 33.90 -4.12 25.87
CA LEU A 27 33.82 -3.55 24.52
C LEU A 27 33.27 -4.55 23.48
N ILE A 28 33.23 -5.85 23.79
CA ILE A 28 32.90 -6.91 22.81
C ILE A 28 31.42 -7.36 22.89
N ILE A 29 30.70 -7.05 23.98
CA ILE A 29 29.27 -7.43 24.13
C ILE A 29 28.32 -6.40 23.49
N GLY A 30 28.81 -5.20 23.14
CA GLY A 30 27.99 -4.14 22.50
C GLY A 30 27.85 -4.24 20.99
N LEU A 31 28.46 -5.23 20.32
CA LEU A 31 28.66 -5.23 18.85
C LEU A 31 27.81 -6.27 18.08
N THR A 32 26.85 -6.95 18.70
CA THR A 32 26.06 -8.00 18.00
C THR A 32 24.54 -7.80 18.08
N ILE A 33 24.09 -6.54 18.13
CA ILE A 33 22.74 -6.20 17.65
C ILE A 33 22.96 -5.21 16.50
N VAL A 34 23.53 -5.72 15.41
CA VAL A 34 23.18 -5.14 14.11
C VAL A 34 21.71 -5.49 13.96
N ALA A 35 20.86 -4.54 14.33
CA ALA A 35 19.49 -4.50 13.87
C ALA A 35 19.55 -4.71 12.35
N CYS A 36 18.84 -5.73 11.87
CA CYS A 36 18.42 -5.78 10.49
C CYS A 36 17.63 -4.48 10.28
N GLN A 37 18.29 -3.46 9.76
CA GLN A 37 17.60 -2.31 9.23
C GLN A 37 17.23 -2.76 7.82
N ASP A 38 16.00 -3.24 7.66
CA ASP A 38 15.29 -3.13 6.38
C ASP A 38 15.09 -1.64 6.14
N GLU A 39 16.16 -0.96 5.77
CA GLU A 39 16.08 0.38 5.22
C GLU A 39 15.80 0.18 3.73
N LEU A 40 14.52 -0.07 3.42
CA LEU A 40 14.00 0.17 2.08
C LEU A 40 14.01 1.69 1.87
N VAL A 41 15.20 2.22 1.61
CA VAL A 41 15.45 3.62 1.28
C VAL A 41 14.92 3.85 -0.13
N SER A 42 13.71 4.40 -0.21
CA SER A 42 13.24 5.07 -1.41
C SER A 42 13.97 6.40 -1.55
N ASP A 43 14.97 6.45 -2.43
CA ASP A 43 15.55 7.70 -2.93
C ASP A 43 15.40 7.82 -4.46
N GLY A 44 14.42 7.10 -5.03
CA GLY A 44 14.06 7.17 -6.45
C GLY A 44 13.11 8.32 -6.78
N GLY A 45 12.78 9.18 -5.81
CA GLY A 45 11.78 10.25 -5.99
C GLY A 45 10.35 9.76 -6.19
N ILE A 46 10.07 8.47 -5.95
CA ILE A 46 8.72 7.89 -6.04
C ILE A 46 7.97 8.12 -4.74
N GLU A 47 6.82 8.78 -4.85
CA GLU A 47 5.88 9.02 -3.76
C GLU A 47 4.55 8.31 -4.08
N ILE A 48 4.07 7.51 -3.13
CA ILE A 48 2.78 6.80 -3.22
C ILE A 48 1.76 7.48 -2.31
N ARG A 49 0.57 7.74 -2.83
CA ARG A 49 -0.52 8.41 -2.11
C ARG A 49 -1.84 7.65 -2.23
N ASN A 50 -2.74 7.90 -1.27
CA ASN A 50 -4.13 7.42 -1.29
C ASN A 50 -4.26 5.89 -1.47
N ALA A 51 -3.31 5.13 -0.92
CA ALA A 51 -3.27 3.68 -1.04
C ALA A 51 -4.38 3.02 -0.23
N ARG A 52 -5.27 2.35 -0.94
CA ARG A 52 -6.48 1.73 -0.38
C ARG A 52 -6.80 0.40 -1.05
N ALA A 53 -7.32 -0.54 -0.29
CA ALA A 53 -7.69 -1.86 -0.76
C ALA A 53 -9.16 -2.17 -0.47
N GLN A 54 -9.78 -2.93 -1.36
CA GLN A 54 -11.13 -3.47 -1.23
C GLN A 54 -11.06 -4.98 -1.48
N PHE A 55 -11.61 -5.78 -0.57
CA PHE A 55 -11.66 -7.26 -0.66
C PHE A 55 -13.05 -7.83 -0.88
N THR A 56 -13.24 -8.55 -1.99
CA THR A 56 -14.53 -9.19 -2.25
C THR A 56 -14.78 -10.29 -1.19
N THR A 57 -15.99 -10.87 -1.14
CA THR A 57 -16.26 -12.04 -0.26
C THR A 57 -15.46 -13.30 -0.63
N THR A 58 -14.73 -13.23 -1.73
CA THR A 58 -13.82 -14.23 -2.26
C THR A 58 -12.38 -13.88 -1.90
N ASP A 59 -11.47 -14.81 -2.08
CA ASP A 59 -10.00 -14.75 -1.89
C ASP A 59 -9.27 -13.73 -2.81
N VAL A 60 -9.99 -12.71 -3.29
CA VAL A 60 -9.54 -11.69 -4.23
C VAL A 60 -9.75 -10.29 -3.66
N GLY A 61 -8.69 -9.50 -3.71
CA GLY A 61 -8.68 -8.08 -3.37
C GLY A 61 -8.21 -7.20 -4.53
N VAL A 62 -8.52 -5.91 -4.45
CA VAL A 62 -8.05 -4.89 -5.39
C VAL A 62 -7.47 -3.73 -4.61
N VAL A 63 -6.31 -3.24 -5.04
CA VAL A 63 -5.62 -2.09 -4.46
C VAL A 63 -5.55 -0.94 -5.47
N TYR A 64 -5.87 0.24 -4.98
CA TYR A 64 -5.83 1.52 -5.70
C TYR A 64 -4.87 2.47 -5.01
N PHE A 65 -4.10 3.23 -5.78
CA PHE A 65 -3.14 4.21 -5.27
C PHE A 65 -2.71 5.17 -6.38
N ASP A 66 -2.15 6.31 -5.97
CA ASP A 66 -1.55 7.29 -6.88
C ASP A 66 -0.02 7.20 -6.77
N ILE A 67 0.65 7.13 -7.93
CA ILE A 67 2.10 7.21 -8.05
C ILE A 67 2.46 8.61 -8.53
N HIS A 68 3.33 9.30 -7.78
CA HIS A 68 3.96 10.55 -8.19
C HIS A 68 5.46 10.33 -8.28
N ASN A 69 5.99 10.40 -9.50
CA ASN A 69 7.42 10.28 -9.74
C ASN A 69 8.02 11.67 -9.80
N MET A 70 8.92 12.00 -8.87
CA MET A 70 9.68 13.26 -8.82
C MET A 70 11.13 13.09 -9.29
N GLY A 71 11.49 11.90 -9.76
CA GLY A 71 12.80 11.53 -10.28
C GLY A 71 12.80 11.31 -11.79
N GLU A 72 13.70 10.43 -12.24
CA GLU A 72 13.83 9.97 -13.62
C GLU A 72 12.69 9.02 -14.01
N ALA A 73 12.52 8.74 -15.31
CA ALA A 73 11.47 7.83 -15.75
C ALA A 73 11.66 6.41 -15.17
N GLU A 74 10.56 5.81 -14.71
CA GLU A 74 10.52 4.51 -14.05
C GLU A 74 9.42 3.63 -14.64
N VAL A 75 9.49 2.32 -14.38
CA VAL A 75 8.43 1.38 -14.72
C VAL A 75 8.08 0.57 -13.49
N LEU A 76 6.83 0.59 -13.06
CA LEU A 76 6.33 -0.33 -12.03
C LEU A 76 6.17 -1.70 -12.67
N VAL A 77 7.05 -2.65 -12.32
CA VAL A 77 7.11 -3.97 -12.97
C VAL A 77 6.42 -5.05 -12.17
N ASP A 78 6.41 -4.93 -10.84
CA ASP A 78 5.82 -5.93 -9.96
C ASP A 78 5.34 -5.32 -8.64
N ALA A 79 4.58 -6.09 -7.88
CA ALA A 79 4.24 -5.81 -6.51
C ALA A 79 4.17 -7.08 -5.67
N PHE A 80 4.34 -6.91 -4.36
CA PHE A 80 4.15 -7.95 -3.38
C PHE A 80 3.21 -7.46 -2.29
N ALA A 81 2.35 -8.33 -1.78
CA ALA A 81 1.47 -8.03 -0.64
C ALA A 81 1.62 -9.12 0.42
N GLU A 82 1.75 -8.72 1.68
CA GLU A 82 2.00 -9.67 2.78
C GLU A 82 0.86 -10.68 3.02
N LEU A 83 -0.34 -10.38 2.51
CA LEU A 83 -1.57 -11.13 2.76
C LEU A 83 -2.10 -11.91 1.55
N ALA A 84 -1.37 -11.88 0.43
CA ALA A 84 -1.77 -12.50 -0.83
C ALA A 84 -0.69 -13.46 -1.34
N ASP A 85 -1.11 -14.56 -1.97
CA ASP A 85 -0.18 -15.53 -2.58
C ASP A 85 0.45 -14.98 -3.87
N ASP A 86 -0.31 -14.17 -4.61
CA ASP A 86 0.11 -13.59 -5.87
C ASP A 86 -0.48 -12.18 -6.04
N THR A 87 0.23 -11.30 -6.76
CA THR A 87 -0.29 -9.99 -7.13
C THR A 87 -0.10 -9.74 -8.62
N GLN A 88 -1.06 -9.05 -9.23
CA GLN A 88 -1.05 -8.81 -10.67
C GLN A 88 -1.50 -7.40 -10.98
N ILE A 89 -0.78 -6.73 -11.87
CA ILE A 89 -1.18 -5.42 -12.39
C ILE A 89 -2.16 -5.62 -13.53
N HIS A 90 -3.36 -5.05 -13.41
CA HIS A 90 -4.42 -5.17 -14.41
C HIS A 90 -4.85 -3.79 -14.92
N GLU A 91 -5.32 -3.74 -16.16
CA GLU A 91 -5.91 -2.57 -16.80
C GLU A 91 -7.34 -2.87 -17.23
N VAL A 92 -8.22 -1.90 -17.04
CA VAL A 92 -9.56 -1.89 -17.63
C VAL A 92 -9.52 -1.19 -18.99
N ILE A 93 -9.84 -1.92 -20.05
CA ILE A 93 -9.93 -1.39 -21.41
C ILE A 93 -11.39 -1.45 -21.88
N THR A 94 -11.87 -0.38 -22.51
CA THR A 94 -13.17 -0.38 -23.17
C THR A 94 -12.97 -0.66 -24.66
N ASP A 95 -13.46 -1.80 -25.13
CA ASP A 95 -13.49 -2.16 -26.55
C ASP A 95 -14.94 -2.15 -27.05
N GLY A 96 -15.32 -1.05 -27.71
CA GLY A 96 -16.70 -0.84 -28.18
C GLY A 96 -17.71 -0.78 -27.03
N ALA A 97 -18.58 -1.79 -26.94
CA ALA A 97 -19.61 -1.90 -25.92
C ALA A 97 -19.18 -2.79 -24.72
N SER A 98 -17.96 -3.32 -24.73
CA SER A 98 -17.47 -4.25 -23.71
C SER A 98 -16.32 -3.65 -22.91
N THR A 99 -16.42 -3.77 -21.60
CA THR A 99 -15.33 -3.47 -20.67
C THR A 99 -14.60 -4.77 -20.35
N ILE A 100 -13.31 -4.82 -20.66
CA ILE A 100 -12.44 -5.97 -20.39
C ILE A 100 -11.39 -5.59 -19.35
N MET A 101 -11.12 -6.51 -18.44
CA MET A 101 -9.96 -6.44 -17.53
C MET A 101 -8.88 -7.37 -18.08
N ARG A 102 -7.65 -6.89 -18.17
CA ARG A 102 -6.52 -7.71 -18.61
C ARG A 102 -5.25 -7.45 -17.79
N PRO A 103 -4.41 -8.47 -17.58
CA PRO A 103 -3.11 -8.29 -16.95
C PRO A 103 -2.17 -7.46 -17.84
N VAL A 104 -1.26 -6.73 -17.20
CA VAL A 104 -0.27 -5.85 -17.82
C VAL A 104 1.13 -6.37 -17.50
N GLU A 105 1.60 -7.34 -18.28
CA GLU A 105 2.89 -8.01 -18.05
C GLU A 105 4.10 -7.08 -18.27
N SER A 106 3.94 -6.00 -19.05
CA SER A 106 5.00 -5.02 -19.29
C SER A 106 5.21 -4.04 -18.14
N GLY A 107 4.39 -4.10 -17.09
CA GLY A 107 4.35 -3.08 -16.06
C GLY A 107 3.74 -1.75 -16.53
N ILE A 108 3.80 -0.74 -15.65
CA ILE A 108 3.27 0.60 -15.90
C ILE A 108 4.41 1.61 -15.99
N SER A 109 4.62 2.18 -17.18
CA SER A 109 5.60 3.24 -17.39
C SER A 109 5.15 4.56 -16.77
N ILE A 110 6.03 5.17 -15.99
CA ILE A 110 5.82 6.44 -15.30
C ILE A 110 6.92 7.41 -15.75
N ALA A 111 6.54 8.42 -16.54
CA ALA A 111 7.48 9.43 -17.00
C ALA A 111 8.15 10.19 -15.82
N ALA A 112 9.34 10.72 -16.06
CA ALA A 112 10.02 11.61 -15.12
C ALA A 112 9.11 12.80 -14.76
N ASN A 113 9.03 13.17 -13.48
CA ASN A 113 8.11 14.20 -12.97
C ASN A 113 6.61 13.90 -13.25
N GLY A 114 6.30 12.65 -13.59
CA GLY A 114 4.99 12.18 -14.03
C GLY A 114 4.11 11.64 -12.92
N ARG A 115 2.86 11.33 -13.27
CA ARG A 115 1.87 10.76 -12.36
C ARG A 115 1.10 9.64 -13.04
N VAL A 116 0.82 8.59 -12.28
CA VAL A 116 -0.04 7.48 -12.69
C VAL A 116 -1.03 7.23 -11.58
N ARG A 117 -2.30 7.02 -11.93
CA ARG A 117 -3.36 6.72 -10.98
C ARG A 117 -3.89 5.31 -11.24
N LEU A 118 -3.80 4.47 -10.22
CA LEU A 118 -4.47 3.18 -10.18
C LEU A 118 -5.82 3.40 -9.50
N ALA A 119 -6.90 3.32 -10.28
CA ALA A 119 -8.26 3.59 -9.84
C ALA A 119 -9.26 2.74 -10.62
N ALA A 120 -10.48 2.63 -10.09
CA ALA A 120 -11.59 1.95 -10.75
C ALA A 120 -11.78 2.46 -12.18
N GLY A 121 -11.85 1.53 -13.14
CA GLY A 121 -11.96 1.86 -14.57
C GLY A 121 -10.63 2.16 -15.29
N GLY A 122 -9.49 2.06 -14.60
CA GLY A 122 -8.15 2.15 -15.19
C GLY A 122 -7.25 1.02 -14.69
N TYR A 123 -6.01 1.37 -14.33
CA TYR A 123 -5.08 0.42 -13.72
C TYR A 123 -5.49 0.08 -12.29
N HIS A 124 -5.22 -1.15 -11.86
CA HIS A 124 -5.40 -1.60 -10.49
C HIS A 124 -4.49 -2.77 -10.18
N LEU A 125 -4.13 -2.92 -8.91
CA LEU A 125 -3.36 -4.06 -8.43
C LEU A 125 -4.32 -5.11 -7.88
N MET A 126 -4.39 -6.27 -8.53
CA MET A 126 -5.19 -7.41 -8.09
C MET A 126 -4.39 -8.26 -7.11
N LEU A 127 -4.99 -8.61 -5.98
CA LEU A 127 -4.47 -9.52 -4.97
C LEU A 127 -5.20 -10.86 -5.09
N LEU A 128 -4.46 -11.95 -5.22
CA LEU A 128 -5.01 -13.29 -5.40
C LEU A 128 -4.56 -14.21 -4.24
N GLY A 129 -5.42 -15.16 -3.86
CA GLY A 129 -5.10 -16.11 -2.80
C GLY A 129 -5.07 -15.47 -1.41
N VAL A 130 -5.97 -14.53 -1.14
CA VAL A 130 -6.08 -13.89 0.17
C VAL A 130 -6.72 -14.86 1.16
N GLU A 131 -5.91 -15.54 1.98
CA GLU A 131 -6.40 -16.55 2.94
C GLU A 131 -7.30 -15.96 4.02
N LYS A 132 -6.94 -14.76 4.50
CA LYS A 132 -7.67 -14.06 5.57
C LYS A 132 -7.91 -12.62 5.15
N ILE A 133 -9.17 -12.33 4.83
CA ILE A 133 -9.62 -10.96 4.53
C ILE A 133 -9.39 -10.08 5.78
N PRO A 134 -8.61 -8.98 5.65
CA PRO A 134 -8.39 -8.04 6.75
C PRO A 134 -9.66 -7.24 7.05
N GLU A 135 -9.80 -6.77 8.29
CA GLU A 135 -10.97 -5.99 8.71
C GLU A 135 -10.97 -4.60 8.06
N VAL A 136 -12.15 -4.06 7.74
CA VAL A 136 -12.29 -2.68 7.24
C VAL A 136 -11.71 -1.69 8.27
N GLY A 137 -10.96 -0.72 7.78
CA GLY A 137 -10.25 0.27 8.59
C GLY A 137 -8.88 -0.20 9.11
N SER A 138 -8.53 -1.47 8.94
CA SER A 138 -7.17 -1.97 9.21
C SER A 138 -6.19 -1.56 8.11
N THR A 139 -4.90 -1.85 8.32
CA THR A 139 -3.84 -1.60 7.34
C THR A 139 -2.97 -2.83 7.17
N PHE A 140 -2.34 -2.93 6.00
CA PHE A 140 -1.34 -3.95 5.67
C PHE A 140 -0.26 -3.34 4.78
N GLN A 141 0.87 -4.03 4.61
CA GLN A 141 1.96 -3.57 3.76
C GLN A 141 1.96 -4.24 2.38
N ILE A 142 2.23 -3.43 1.36
CA ILE A 142 2.66 -3.89 0.04
C ILE A 142 4.05 -3.35 -0.28
N VAL A 143 4.76 -4.02 -1.16
CA VAL A 143 6.04 -3.58 -1.72
C VAL A 143 5.85 -3.44 -3.23
N LEU A 144 6.15 -2.26 -3.77
CA LEU A 144 6.11 -1.99 -5.20
C LEU A 144 7.54 -2.11 -5.76
N GLU A 145 7.72 -2.88 -6.82
CA GLU A 145 9.02 -3.07 -7.47
C GLU A 145 9.09 -2.32 -8.79
N PHE A 146 10.11 -1.47 -8.91
CA PHE A 146 10.37 -0.68 -10.11
C PHE A 146 11.58 -1.24 -10.87
N GLU A 147 11.58 -1.12 -12.20
CA GLU A 147 12.56 -1.71 -13.12
C GLU A 147 14.02 -1.37 -12.73
N ASN A 148 14.30 -0.15 -12.27
CA ASN A 148 15.63 0.27 -11.84
C ASN A 148 16.02 -0.25 -10.44
N SER A 149 15.42 -1.36 -9.99
CA SER A 149 15.67 -2.01 -8.70
C SER A 149 15.37 -1.12 -7.48
N SER A 150 14.47 -0.15 -7.65
CA SER A 150 13.91 0.61 -6.54
C SER A 150 12.67 -0.13 -6.02
N SER A 151 12.62 -0.38 -4.72
CA SER A 151 11.44 -0.95 -4.06
C SER A 151 10.85 0.07 -3.10
N VAL A 152 9.53 0.21 -3.11
CA VAL A 152 8.81 1.15 -2.24
C VAL A 152 7.80 0.40 -1.41
N SER A 153 7.98 0.41 -0.09
CA SER A 153 6.96 -0.09 0.84
C SER A 153 5.84 0.93 0.98
N VAL A 154 4.61 0.43 0.91
CA VAL A 154 3.40 1.24 0.99
C VAL A 154 2.47 0.62 2.02
N THR A 155 2.03 1.44 2.98
CA THR A 155 0.95 1.09 3.89
C THR A 155 -0.38 1.31 3.19
N VAL A 156 -1.18 0.25 3.09
CA VAL A 156 -2.48 0.25 2.41
C VAL A 156 -3.59 0.20 3.44
N GLN A 157 -4.59 1.07 3.31
CA GLN A 157 -5.78 1.07 4.16
C GLN A 157 -6.88 0.18 3.56
N VAL A 158 -7.50 -0.66 4.38
CA VAL A 158 -8.65 -1.48 3.97
C VAL A 158 -9.92 -0.64 4.04
N GLN A 159 -10.66 -0.55 2.93
CA GLN A 159 -11.92 0.17 2.81
C GLN A 159 -13.05 -0.76 2.39
N ASP A 160 -14.28 -0.33 2.63
CA ASP A 160 -15.47 -1.07 2.22
C ASP A 160 -15.75 -0.92 0.71
N PHE A 161 -16.47 -1.87 0.12
CA PHE A 161 -16.88 -1.77 -1.28
C PHE A 161 -17.85 -0.60 -1.46
N GLY A 162 -17.46 0.38 -2.28
CA GLY A 162 -18.30 1.53 -2.62
C GLY A 162 -17.80 2.89 -2.15
N GLU A 163 -16.69 2.95 -1.39
CA GLU A 163 -16.10 4.22 -0.93
C GLU A 163 -15.36 5.03 -2.03
N ASP A 164 -15.22 4.50 -3.25
CA ASP A 164 -14.65 5.27 -4.38
C ASP A 164 -15.60 6.37 -4.92
N THR A 165 -16.78 6.56 -4.32
CA THR A 165 -17.77 7.58 -4.71
C THR A 165 -17.73 8.88 -3.92
N ALA A 166 -16.75 9.07 -3.01
CA ALA A 166 -16.71 10.25 -2.13
C ALA A 166 -16.10 11.53 -2.75
N GLU A 167 -16.13 11.71 -4.08
CA GLU A 167 -15.99 13.04 -4.73
C GLU A 167 -16.98 13.23 -5.90
N MET A 168 -18.19 12.67 -5.80
CA MET A 168 -19.32 13.21 -6.54
C MET A 168 -20.10 14.16 -5.62
N HIS A 169 -20.02 15.45 -5.90
CA HIS A 169 -20.80 16.51 -5.28
C HIS A 169 -22.31 16.20 -5.41
N HIS A 170 -22.87 15.43 -4.47
CA HIS A 170 -24.29 15.48 -4.20
C HIS A 170 -24.52 16.62 -3.21
N SER A 171 -24.67 17.83 -3.76
CA SER A 171 -25.36 18.90 -3.06
C SER A 171 -26.81 18.44 -2.84
N THR A 172 -27.07 17.72 -1.76
CA THR A 172 -28.42 17.60 -1.20
C THR A 172 -28.76 18.96 -0.60
N SER A 173 -29.28 19.85 -1.45
CA SER A 173 -30.05 21.00 -1.01
C SER A 173 -31.33 20.46 -0.37
N SER A 174 -31.37 20.39 0.95
CA SER A 174 -32.62 20.24 1.70
C SER A 174 -33.32 21.59 1.76
N ASN A 175 -34.01 21.96 0.67
CA ASN A 175 -35.08 22.94 0.75
C ASN A 175 -36.40 22.18 0.82
N GLY A 176 -37.05 22.25 1.98
CA GLY A 176 -38.39 21.73 2.15
C GLY A 176 -39.38 22.56 1.36
N GLU A 177 -40.30 21.89 0.66
CA GLU A 177 -41.60 22.40 0.27
C GLU A 177 -42.49 21.19 -0.01
N GLY A 178 -43.50 21.00 0.84
CA GLY A 178 -44.48 19.94 0.68
C GLY A 178 -45.35 20.21 -0.54
N VAL A 179 -45.53 19.18 -1.37
CA VAL A 179 -46.63 19.12 -2.32
C VAL A 179 -47.27 17.72 -2.20
N ASP A 180 -48.43 17.73 -1.58
CA ASP A 180 -49.42 16.66 -1.60
C ASP A 180 -49.88 16.40 -3.04
N HIS A 181 -49.78 15.15 -3.49
CA HIS A 181 -50.53 14.64 -4.63
C HIS A 181 -51.17 13.30 -4.29
N SER A 182 -52.35 13.43 -3.68
CA SER A 182 -53.52 12.54 -3.76
C SER A 182 -53.62 11.59 -4.97
N HIS A 183 -53.98 10.35 -4.63
CA HIS A 183 -54.88 9.39 -5.30
C HIS A 183 -55.15 9.56 -6.81
N MET A 184 -54.73 8.55 -7.59
CA MET A 184 -55.41 8.13 -8.81
C MET A 184 -55.56 6.61 -8.77
N ASP A 185 -56.78 6.17 -8.45
CA ASP A 185 -57.28 4.83 -8.75
C ASP A 185 -57.35 4.65 -10.27
N ASN A 186 -56.85 3.51 -10.76
CA ASN A 186 -57.34 2.86 -11.97
C ASN A 186 -56.62 1.51 -12.12
N ASP A 187 -57.38 0.42 -12.03
CA ASP A 187 -57.61 -0.48 -13.17
C ASP A 187 -58.44 -1.67 -12.69
N GLU A 188 -59.75 -1.52 -12.79
CA GLU A 188 -60.73 -2.59 -12.67
C GLU A 188 -60.63 -3.48 -13.91
N MET A 189 -60.06 -4.66 -13.72
CA MET A 189 -60.10 -5.76 -14.68
C MET A 189 -61.48 -6.40 -14.64
N ASP A 190 -62.30 -6.19 -15.68
CA ASP A 190 -63.53 -6.96 -15.87
C ASP A 190 -63.33 -7.97 -17.00
N GLY A 191 -63.18 -9.22 -16.59
CA GLY A 191 -62.99 -10.37 -17.45
C GLY A 191 -64.26 -10.74 -18.20
N LYS A 192 -64.13 -10.97 -19.51
CA LYS A 192 -65.11 -11.74 -20.28
C LYS A 192 -64.63 -13.18 -20.44
N HIS A 193 -65.39 -14.06 -19.80
CA HIS A 193 -65.39 -15.51 -19.93
C HIS A 193 -65.57 -15.98 -21.38
N GLU A 194 -64.74 -16.98 -21.73
CA GLU A 194 -65.04 -18.27 -22.39
C GLU A 194 -66.11 -18.35 -23.50
N LYS A 195 -65.76 -18.98 -24.64
CA LYS A 195 -65.89 -20.45 -24.83
C LYS A 195 -65.45 -20.87 -26.24
N GLU A 196 -64.51 -21.81 -26.30
CA GLU A 196 -64.38 -22.79 -27.38
C GLU A 196 -65.64 -23.67 -27.44
N HIS A 197 -66.10 -23.99 -28.65
CA HIS A 197 -66.65 -25.30 -29.02
C HIS A 197 -66.86 -25.36 -30.54
N ASP A 198 -66.17 -26.33 -31.15
CA ASP A 198 -66.31 -26.94 -32.49
C ASP A 198 -66.39 -26.07 -33.76
#